data_AF-B8CUE4-F1
#
_entry.id   AF-B8CUE4-F1
#
_cell.length_a   1.000
_cell.length_b   1.000
_cell.length_c   1.000
_cell.angle_alpha   90.00
_cell.angle_beta   90.00
_cell.angle_gamma   90.00
#
_symmetry.space_group_name_H-M   'P 1'
#
loop_
_entity.id
_entity.type
_entity.pdbx_description
1 polymer ?
#
loop_
_entity_poly.entity_id
_entity_poly.type
_entity_poly.pdbx_seq_one_letter_code
_entity_poly.pdbx_strand_id
1 'polypeptide(L)'
;MSHKCVIEALSRLSNMKLIHVCKDKRIPLNFEFRTVEKTPYLHLPNGAKYYPDILCTFGEDSEFYDKWGGKLAIEVTYTHGCESYKKEDFVFHNIPVFEVTIKNNSARQFPAERPNWPKGKLWDEELVEQHINQLVTWFHEDVVGEFIVDPTSTRVHEQRVCKLNNNISYLKSENANVKNELELLHAKHTRVADELHEHKKENSTLLKRVQNYQSAYENLQSEISQMTDELESYKGNANETKEKFNKYDEKLSDYRRKVDFQKNGLYALAFIIILFLISPLLTPKVTAQVLNSWYTSLINLRQLFS
;
A
#
# COMPACT_ATOMS: atom_id res chain seq x y z
N MET A 1 29.80 -28.78 -64.26
CA MET A 1 30.02 -27.34 -64.54
C MET A 1 29.39 -26.47 -63.48
N SER A 2 28.09 -26.65 -63.15
CA SER A 2 27.38 -25.83 -62.13
C SER A 2 28.18 -25.64 -60.83
N HIS A 3 28.68 -26.73 -60.26
CA HIS A 3 29.52 -26.71 -59.04
C HIS A 3 30.69 -25.74 -59.14
N LYS A 4 31.47 -25.83 -60.23
CA LYS A 4 32.65 -24.98 -60.46
C LYS A 4 32.27 -23.51 -60.65
N CYS A 5 31.21 -23.22 -61.40
CA CYS A 5 30.74 -21.85 -61.60
C CYS A 5 30.29 -21.19 -60.29
N VAL A 6 29.61 -21.94 -59.42
CA VAL A 6 29.16 -21.42 -58.12
C VAL A 6 30.34 -21.16 -57.20
N ILE A 7 31.32 -22.07 -57.14
CA ILE A 7 32.54 -21.85 -56.34
C ILE A 7 33.30 -20.62 -56.83
N GLU A 8 33.49 -20.50 -58.14
CA GLU A 8 34.16 -19.36 -58.74
C GLU A 8 33.43 -18.05 -58.41
N ALA A 9 32.11 -18.01 -58.56
CA ALA A 9 31.31 -16.83 -58.26
C ALA A 9 31.39 -16.42 -56.78
N LEU A 10 31.26 -17.36 -55.86
CA LEU A 10 31.38 -17.10 -54.42
C LEU A 10 32.79 -16.64 -54.05
N SER A 11 33.84 -17.20 -54.67
CA SER A 11 35.23 -16.79 -54.40
C SER A 11 35.56 -15.35 -54.80
N ARG A 12 34.73 -14.73 -55.65
CA ARG A 12 34.87 -13.32 -56.05
C ARG A 12 34.24 -12.34 -55.06
N LEU A 13 33.56 -12.82 -54.02
CA LEU A 13 32.88 -11.98 -53.04
C LEU A 13 33.67 -11.96 -51.72
N SER A 14 34.07 -10.78 -51.26
CA SER A 14 34.60 -10.60 -49.90
C SER A 14 33.52 -10.26 -48.88
N ASN A 15 32.42 -9.66 -49.33
CA ASN A 15 31.26 -9.35 -48.50
C ASN A 15 30.13 -10.30 -48.88
N MET A 16 29.59 -11.03 -47.90
CA MET A 16 28.48 -11.95 -48.13
C MET A 16 27.42 -11.81 -47.04
N LYS A 17 26.16 -11.77 -47.47
CA LYS A 17 25.00 -11.94 -46.61
C LYS A 17 24.53 -13.38 -46.71
N LEU A 18 24.93 -14.20 -45.76
CA LEU A 18 24.52 -15.60 -45.69
C LEU A 18 23.11 -15.69 -45.10
N ILE A 19 22.19 -16.30 -45.82
CA ILE A 19 20.82 -16.54 -45.34
C ILE A 19 20.73 -17.99 -44.91
N HIS A 20 20.85 -18.24 -43.61
CA HIS A 20 20.66 -19.56 -43.03
C HIS A 20 19.16 -19.89 -42.97
N VAL A 21 18.77 -20.95 -43.67
CA VAL A 21 17.41 -21.51 -43.60
C VAL A 21 17.36 -22.59 -42.51
N CYS A 22 16.49 -22.42 -41.52
CA CYS A 22 16.28 -23.40 -40.45
C CYS A 22 14.81 -23.40 -40.01
N LYS A 23 14.12 -24.54 -40.19
CA LYS A 23 12.71 -24.73 -39.78
C LYS A 23 11.82 -23.53 -40.15
N ASP A 24 11.86 -23.16 -41.43
CA ASP A 24 11.12 -22.05 -42.06
C ASP A 24 11.54 -20.62 -41.66
N LYS A 25 12.55 -20.48 -40.79
CA LYS A 25 13.15 -19.18 -40.49
C LYS A 25 14.32 -18.90 -41.43
N ARG A 26 14.41 -17.65 -41.90
CA ARG A 26 15.56 -17.12 -42.64
C ARG A 26 16.34 -16.21 -41.69
N ILE A 27 17.55 -16.61 -41.35
CA ILE A 27 18.43 -15.88 -40.43
C ILE A 27 19.53 -15.25 -41.28
N PRO A 28 19.53 -13.92 -41.47
CA PRO A 28 20.59 -13.23 -42.19
C PRO A 28 21.82 -13.08 -41.29
N LEU A 29 22.99 -13.39 -41.83
CA LEU A 29 24.28 -13.27 -41.19
C LEU A 29 25.22 -12.55 -42.15
N ASN A 30 25.72 -11.38 -41.74
CA ASN A 30 26.57 -10.56 -42.60
C ASN A 30 28.04 -10.82 -42.26
N PHE A 31 28.84 -11.06 -43.29
CA PHE A 31 30.27 -11.25 -43.16
C PHE A 31 31.03 -10.31 -44.09
N GLU A 32 32.04 -9.68 -43.51
CA GLU A 32 33.15 -9.08 -44.23
C GLU A 32 34.36 -10.02 -44.07
N PHE A 33 34.64 -10.80 -45.11
CA PHE A 33 35.74 -11.75 -45.12
C PHE A 33 37.05 -11.08 -45.51
N ARG A 34 38.10 -11.39 -44.74
CA ARG A 34 39.48 -10.98 -45.03
C ARG A 34 40.05 -11.78 -46.20
N THR A 35 39.77 -13.08 -46.25
CA THR A 35 40.13 -13.96 -47.37
C THR A 35 38.97 -14.87 -47.71
N VAL A 36 38.83 -15.17 -49.01
CA VAL A 36 37.90 -16.17 -49.55
C VAL A 36 38.67 -17.02 -50.54
N GLU A 37 39.08 -18.20 -50.12
CA GLU A 37 39.94 -19.10 -50.89
C GLU A 37 39.11 -20.23 -51.50
N LYS A 38 39.24 -20.43 -52.82
CA LYS A 38 38.62 -21.56 -53.52
C LYS A 38 39.49 -22.81 -53.46
N THR A 39 38.87 -23.96 -53.26
CA THR A 39 39.53 -25.27 -53.10
C THR A 39 40.76 -25.24 -52.17
N PRO A 40 40.67 -24.61 -50.99
CA PRO A 40 41.82 -24.46 -50.11
C PRO A 40 42.17 -25.77 -49.44
N TYR A 41 43.38 -25.80 -48.89
CA TYR A 41 43.90 -26.92 -48.13
C TYR A 41 43.83 -26.63 -46.65
N LEU A 42 43.02 -27.39 -45.92
CA LEU A 42 42.90 -27.28 -44.47
C LEU A 42 43.60 -28.46 -43.79
N HIS A 43 44.66 -28.16 -43.05
CA HIS A 43 45.31 -29.11 -42.16
C HIS A 43 44.81 -28.91 -40.74
N LEU A 44 44.16 -29.94 -40.19
CA LEU A 44 43.70 -29.90 -38.81
C LEU A 44 44.78 -30.40 -37.85
N PRO A 45 44.82 -29.90 -36.60
CA PRO A 45 45.73 -30.35 -35.55
C PRO A 45 45.79 -31.87 -35.31
N ASN A 46 44.70 -32.60 -35.56
CA ASN A 46 44.65 -34.06 -35.47
C ASN A 46 45.36 -34.78 -36.64
N GLY A 47 45.97 -34.04 -37.57
CA GLY A 47 46.63 -34.55 -38.77
C GLY A 47 45.69 -34.78 -39.95
N ALA A 48 44.38 -34.64 -39.76
CA ALA A 48 43.40 -34.80 -40.83
C ALA A 48 43.53 -33.68 -41.88
N LYS A 49 43.17 -34.05 -43.11
CA LYS A 49 43.30 -33.19 -44.29
C LYS A 49 41.95 -33.02 -44.93
N TYR A 50 41.52 -31.78 -45.08
CA TYR A 50 40.23 -31.44 -45.67
C TYR A 50 40.39 -30.41 -46.78
N TYR A 51 39.53 -30.55 -47.79
CA TYR A 51 39.43 -29.64 -48.91
C TYR A 51 37.98 -29.16 -48.97
N PRO A 52 37.62 -28.12 -48.21
CA PRO A 52 36.32 -27.50 -48.43
C PRO A 52 36.29 -26.87 -49.82
N ASP A 53 35.10 -26.64 -50.38
CA ASP A 53 34.99 -25.97 -51.67
C ASP A 53 35.49 -24.52 -51.56
N ILE A 54 35.16 -23.84 -50.46
CA ILE A 54 35.65 -22.49 -50.13
C ILE A 54 35.96 -22.42 -48.64
N LEU A 55 37.06 -21.75 -48.28
CA LEU A 55 37.37 -21.35 -46.92
C LEU A 55 37.44 -19.83 -46.85
N CYS A 56 36.59 -19.27 -46.00
CA CYS A 56 36.59 -17.85 -45.69
C CYS A 56 37.27 -17.62 -44.34
N THR A 57 37.99 -16.50 -44.22
CA THR A 57 38.49 -16.01 -42.93
C THR A 57 37.93 -14.62 -42.63
N PHE A 58 37.70 -14.33 -41.37
CA PHE A 58 37.19 -13.03 -40.90
C PHE A 58 37.85 -12.64 -39.57
N GLY A 59 37.75 -11.36 -39.23
CA GLY A 59 38.49 -10.78 -38.11
C GLY A 59 37.78 -10.86 -36.76
N GLU A 60 38.54 -10.50 -35.71
CA GLU A 60 38.07 -10.39 -34.31
C GLU A 60 36.96 -9.36 -34.12
N ASP A 61 36.84 -8.42 -35.05
CA ASP A 61 35.78 -7.43 -35.16
C ASP A 61 34.41 -8.05 -35.50
N SER A 62 34.38 -9.29 -36.01
CA SER A 62 33.13 -10.03 -36.26
C SER A 62 32.52 -10.55 -34.97
N GLU A 63 31.19 -10.40 -34.82
CA GLU A 63 30.43 -10.99 -33.71
C GLU A 63 30.53 -12.53 -33.65
N PHE A 64 30.91 -13.17 -34.76
CA PHE A 64 31.07 -14.61 -34.86
C PHE A 64 32.48 -15.09 -34.50
N TYR A 65 33.44 -14.19 -34.33
CA TYR A 65 34.83 -14.58 -34.09
C TYR A 65 34.98 -15.37 -32.79
N ASP A 66 34.33 -14.92 -31.72
CA ASP A 66 34.34 -15.63 -30.46
C ASP A 66 33.71 -17.02 -30.56
N LYS A 67 32.68 -17.15 -31.39
CA LYS A 67 31.96 -18.40 -31.60
C LYS A 67 32.76 -19.39 -32.44
N TRP A 68 33.38 -18.94 -33.54
CA TRP A 68 33.90 -19.80 -34.61
C TRP A 68 35.41 -19.65 -34.89
N GLY A 69 36.10 -18.76 -34.19
CA GLY A 69 37.56 -18.60 -34.31
C GLY A 69 38.03 -18.03 -35.65
N GLY A 70 37.19 -17.24 -36.33
CA GLY A 70 37.57 -16.48 -37.53
C GLY A 70 37.61 -17.27 -38.84
N LYS A 71 37.04 -18.47 -38.89
CA LYS A 71 36.98 -19.30 -40.10
C LYS A 71 35.54 -19.70 -40.42
N LEU A 72 35.24 -19.87 -41.70
CA LEU A 72 33.99 -20.44 -42.20
C LEU A 72 34.27 -21.26 -43.45
N ALA A 73 33.89 -22.53 -43.45
CA ALA A 73 33.89 -23.34 -44.66
C ALA A 73 32.54 -23.22 -45.38
N ILE A 74 32.57 -23.12 -46.71
CA ILE A 74 31.38 -23.22 -47.56
C ILE A 74 31.52 -24.45 -48.43
N GLU A 75 30.49 -25.29 -48.43
CA GLU A 75 30.36 -26.47 -49.29
C GLU A 75 29.26 -26.22 -50.31
N VAL A 76 29.50 -26.54 -51.56
CA VAL A 76 28.50 -26.45 -52.63
C VAL A 76 28.01 -27.86 -52.92
N THR A 77 26.71 -28.10 -52.90
CA THR A 77 26.18 -29.45 -53.17
C THR A 77 25.17 -29.46 -54.30
N TYR A 78 25.16 -30.56 -55.06
CA TYR A 78 24.21 -30.83 -56.12
C TYR A 78 23.35 -32.07 -55.83
N THR A 79 23.94 -33.20 -55.41
CA THR A 79 23.19 -34.46 -55.16
C THR A 79 23.62 -35.29 -53.95
N HIS A 80 24.78 -35.02 -53.33
CA HIS A 80 25.25 -35.76 -52.15
C HIS A 80 25.67 -34.79 -51.05
N GLY A 81 25.07 -34.95 -49.86
CA GLY A 81 25.42 -34.14 -48.70
C GLY A 81 26.78 -34.51 -48.11
N CYS A 82 27.33 -33.61 -47.31
CA CYS A 82 28.61 -33.80 -46.62
C CYS A 82 28.62 -35.06 -45.71
N GLU A 83 29.72 -35.82 -45.76
CA GLU A 83 29.94 -37.07 -45.01
C GLU A 83 29.98 -36.84 -43.48
N SER A 84 29.50 -37.80 -42.68
CA SER A 84 29.26 -37.60 -41.24
C SER A 84 30.54 -37.41 -40.42
N TYR A 85 31.62 -38.16 -40.70
CA TYR A 85 32.88 -38.04 -39.96
C TYR A 85 33.57 -36.69 -40.18
N LYS A 86 33.44 -36.11 -41.39
CA LYS A 86 33.94 -34.77 -41.71
C LYS A 86 33.30 -33.75 -40.78
N LYS A 87 31.98 -33.83 -40.58
CA LYS A 87 31.24 -32.90 -39.71
C LYS A 87 31.74 -32.92 -38.27
N GLU A 88 32.05 -34.09 -37.72
CA GLU A 88 32.57 -34.23 -36.35
C GLU A 88 33.92 -33.52 -36.18
N ASP A 89 34.83 -33.68 -37.14
CA ASP A 89 36.12 -33.00 -37.13
C ASP A 89 35.97 -31.47 -37.25
N PHE A 90 35.07 -30.99 -38.09
CA PHE A 90 34.75 -29.55 -38.19
C PHE A 90 34.16 -29.01 -36.88
N VAL A 91 33.29 -29.77 -36.20
CA VAL A 91 32.78 -29.42 -34.86
C VAL A 91 33.90 -29.34 -33.85
N PHE A 92 34.76 -30.37 -33.77
CA PHE A 92 35.84 -30.45 -32.78
C PHE A 92 36.85 -29.32 -32.94
N HIS A 93 37.13 -28.91 -34.18
CA HIS A 93 38.03 -27.80 -34.48
C HIS A 93 37.33 -26.44 -34.55
N ASN A 94 36.05 -26.40 -34.19
CA ASN A 94 35.24 -25.19 -34.11
C ASN A 94 35.16 -24.41 -35.42
N ILE A 95 35.12 -25.11 -36.56
CA ILE A 95 35.00 -24.52 -37.88
C ILE A 95 33.56 -24.78 -38.39
N PRO A 96 32.74 -23.74 -38.54
CA PRO A 96 31.40 -23.88 -39.09
C PRO A 96 31.44 -24.24 -40.57
N VAL A 97 30.42 -24.97 -41.02
CA VAL A 97 30.26 -25.37 -42.43
C VAL A 97 28.88 -24.95 -42.92
N PHE A 98 28.86 -24.07 -43.92
CA PHE A 98 27.67 -23.56 -44.57
C PHE A 98 27.50 -24.24 -45.94
N GLU A 99 26.37 -24.91 -46.16
CA GLU A 99 26.08 -25.66 -47.37
C GLU A 99 25.18 -24.84 -48.31
N VAL A 100 25.64 -24.67 -49.56
CA VAL A 100 24.91 -23.99 -50.65
C VAL A 100 24.45 -25.05 -51.65
N THR A 101 23.15 -25.33 -51.65
CA THR A 101 22.56 -26.29 -52.59
C THR A 101 22.26 -25.66 -53.96
N ILE A 102 22.69 -26.35 -55.02
CA ILE A 102 22.31 -26.10 -56.40
C ILE A 102 21.11 -27.00 -56.73
N LYS A 103 19.91 -26.40 -56.86
CA LYS A 103 18.71 -27.15 -57.20
C LYS A 103 18.65 -27.43 -58.71
N ASN A 104 18.10 -28.58 -59.07
CA ASN A 104 17.80 -28.90 -60.48
C ASN A 104 16.86 -27.88 -61.10
N ASN A 105 17.14 -27.53 -62.35
CA ASN A 105 16.42 -26.52 -63.12
C ASN A 105 16.34 -25.14 -62.44
N SER A 106 17.30 -24.85 -61.56
CA SER A 106 17.38 -23.54 -60.90
C SER A 106 18.30 -22.60 -61.66
N ALA A 107 18.16 -21.33 -61.32
CA ALA A 107 18.99 -20.26 -61.79
C ALA A 107 20.49 -20.53 -61.52
N ARG A 108 20.82 -21.22 -60.42
CA ARG A 108 22.20 -21.61 -60.02
C ARG A 108 22.81 -22.74 -60.85
N GLN A 109 22.00 -23.46 -61.63
CA GLN A 109 22.48 -24.54 -62.49
C GLN A 109 23.02 -23.95 -63.81
N PHE A 110 24.19 -24.39 -64.24
CA PHE A 110 24.82 -23.98 -65.50
C PHE A 110 23.86 -24.22 -66.68
N PRO A 111 23.65 -23.24 -67.58
CA PRO A 111 22.63 -23.34 -68.63
C PRO A 111 22.73 -24.60 -69.50
N ALA A 112 23.94 -25.05 -69.84
CA ALA A 112 24.12 -26.24 -70.68
C ALA A 112 23.82 -27.58 -69.96
N GLU A 113 23.66 -27.56 -68.64
CA GLU A 113 23.27 -28.74 -67.84
C GLU A 113 21.75 -28.79 -67.62
N ARG A 114 20.99 -27.79 -68.10
CA ARG A 114 19.53 -27.74 -67.93
C ARG A 114 18.81 -28.56 -69.01
N PRO A 115 17.63 -29.14 -68.70
CA PRO A 115 16.87 -29.95 -69.66
C PRO A 115 16.45 -29.20 -70.94
N ASN A 116 16.35 -27.87 -70.88
CA ASN A 116 15.93 -27.02 -71.99
C ASN A 116 17.10 -26.52 -72.87
N TRP A 117 18.34 -26.96 -72.61
CA TRP A 117 19.47 -26.59 -73.47
C TRP A 117 19.33 -27.23 -74.86
N PRO A 118 19.55 -26.47 -75.97
CA PRO A 118 19.40 -27.02 -77.31
C PRO A 118 20.34 -28.22 -77.56
N LYS A 119 19.77 -29.35 -78.00
CA LYS A 119 20.55 -30.56 -78.30
C LYS A 119 21.60 -30.28 -79.37
N GLY A 120 22.84 -30.67 -79.11
CA GLY A 120 23.97 -30.47 -80.03
C GLY A 120 24.58 -29.07 -80.01
N LYS A 121 24.03 -28.12 -79.25
CA LYS A 121 24.66 -26.81 -79.07
C LYS A 121 25.86 -26.94 -78.14
N LEU A 122 27.06 -26.71 -78.69
CA LEU A 122 28.29 -26.55 -77.91
C LEU A 122 28.22 -25.26 -77.08
N TRP A 123 28.95 -25.24 -75.98
CA TRP A 123 29.16 -24.06 -75.15
C TRP A 123 30.65 -23.73 -75.11
N ASP A 124 30.95 -22.46 -74.89
CA ASP A 124 32.31 -21.90 -74.87
C ASP A 124 32.61 -21.25 -73.52
N GLU A 125 33.82 -20.71 -73.41
CA GLU A 125 34.28 -20.00 -72.21
C GLU A 125 33.49 -18.71 -71.96
N GLU A 126 32.97 -18.06 -73.01
CA GLU A 126 32.14 -16.86 -72.88
C GLU A 126 30.84 -17.17 -72.12
N LEU A 127 30.15 -18.26 -72.45
CA LEU A 127 28.96 -18.69 -71.71
C LEU A 127 29.26 -18.98 -70.24
N VAL A 128 30.42 -19.59 -69.96
CA VAL A 128 30.86 -19.90 -68.59
C VAL A 128 31.05 -18.62 -67.79
N GLU A 129 31.77 -17.64 -68.33
CA GLU A 129 32.05 -16.37 -67.66
C GLU A 129 30.78 -15.51 -67.52
N GLN A 130 29.91 -15.47 -68.54
CA GLN A 130 28.60 -14.82 -68.44
C GLN A 130 27.76 -15.41 -67.30
N HIS A 131 27.74 -16.74 -67.18
CA HIS A 131 27.01 -17.40 -66.11
C HIS A 131 27.61 -17.09 -64.72
N ILE A 132 28.95 -17.11 -64.59
CA ILE A 132 29.62 -16.73 -63.34
C ILE A 132 29.24 -15.30 -62.94
N ASN A 133 29.24 -14.34 -63.86
CA ASN A 133 28.89 -12.96 -63.57
C ASN A 133 27.43 -12.77 -63.14
N GLN A 134 26.51 -13.58 -63.68
CA GLN A 134 25.12 -13.64 -63.18
C GLN A 134 25.05 -14.16 -61.75
N LEU A 135 25.80 -15.24 -61.45
CA LEU A 135 25.86 -15.80 -60.10
C LEU A 135 26.47 -14.81 -59.10
N VAL A 136 27.52 -14.09 -59.47
CA VAL A 136 28.14 -13.03 -58.65
C VAL A 136 27.09 -11.97 -58.31
N THR A 137 26.34 -11.49 -59.30
CA THR A 137 25.27 -10.50 -59.09
C THR A 137 24.22 -11.01 -58.10
N TRP A 138 23.79 -12.27 -58.22
CA TRP A 138 22.81 -12.84 -57.28
C TRP A 138 23.37 -13.07 -55.87
N PHE A 139 24.58 -13.60 -55.76
CA PHE A 139 25.22 -13.86 -54.48
C PHE A 139 25.63 -12.58 -53.75
N HIS A 140 25.76 -11.46 -54.47
CA HIS A 140 25.95 -10.14 -53.87
C HIS A 140 24.73 -9.68 -53.07
N GLU A 141 23.51 -10.06 -53.48
CA GLU A 141 22.31 -9.79 -52.69
C GLU A 141 22.26 -10.69 -51.47
N ASP A 142 22.13 -12.01 -51.68
CA ASP A 142 21.94 -13.00 -50.64
C ASP A 142 22.52 -14.37 -51.04
N VAL A 143 23.29 -15.00 -50.16
CA VAL A 143 23.74 -16.40 -50.33
C VAL A 143 22.87 -17.30 -49.46
N VAL A 144 21.85 -17.91 -50.07
CA VAL A 144 20.92 -18.82 -49.35
C VAL A 144 21.49 -20.23 -49.24
N GLY A 145 21.55 -20.74 -48.01
CA GLY A 145 22.09 -22.05 -47.65
C GLY A 145 21.77 -22.45 -46.20
N GLU A 146 22.43 -23.49 -45.70
CA GLU A 146 22.20 -24.04 -44.35
C GLU A 146 23.51 -24.33 -43.61
N PHE A 147 23.58 -24.02 -42.31
CA PHE A 147 24.69 -24.51 -41.49
C PHE A 147 24.47 -25.99 -41.18
N ILE A 148 25.27 -26.84 -41.81
CA ILE A 148 25.32 -28.27 -41.49
C ILE A 148 26.24 -28.57 -40.30
N VAL A 149 27.12 -27.62 -39.97
CA VAL A 149 27.97 -27.61 -38.78
C VAL A 149 27.97 -26.18 -38.24
N ASP A 150 27.44 -25.99 -37.02
CA ASP A 150 27.44 -24.71 -36.30
C ASP A 150 27.98 -24.90 -34.88
N PRO A 151 29.31 -25.05 -34.73
CA PRO A 151 29.92 -25.27 -33.43
C PRO A 151 29.90 -23.97 -32.62
N THR A 152 30.09 -24.12 -31.31
CA THR A 152 30.27 -22.98 -30.40
C THR A 152 31.51 -23.24 -29.56
N SER A 153 32.44 -22.29 -29.56
CA SER A 153 33.69 -22.43 -28.82
C SER A 153 33.48 -22.62 -27.32
N THR A 154 34.39 -23.36 -26.68
CA THR A 154 34.42 -23.52 -25.21
C THR A 154 34.49 -22.17 -24.51
N ARG A 155 35.22 -21.20 -25.07
CA ARG A 155 35.32 -19.83 -24.54
C ARG A 155 33.95 -19.15 -24.43
N VAL A 156 33.09 -19.29 -25.44
CA VAL A 156 31.72 -18.74 -25.38
C VAL A 156 30.89 -19.47 -24.32
N HIS A 157 31.05 -20.79 -24.19
CA HIS A 157 30.39 -21.54 -23.11
C HIS A 157 30.86 -21.09 -21.72
N GLU A 158 32.16 -20.91 -21.51
CA GLU A 158 32.73 -20.41 -20.25
C GLU A 158 32.24 -19.00 -19.93
N GLN A 159 32.18 -18.10 -20.90
CA GLN A 159 31.61 -16.76 -20.72
C GLN A 159 30.14 -16.83 -20.28
N ARG A 160 29.34 -17.72 -20.88
CA ARG A 160 27.93 -17.93 -20.48
C ARG A 160 27.83 -18.48 -19.06
N VAL A 161 28.64 -19.49 -18.72
CA VAL A 161 28.69 -20.08 -17.38
C VAL A 161 29.11 -19.04 -16.34
N CYS A 162 30.12 -18.21 -16.63
CA CYS A 162 30.56 -17.14 -15.75
C CYS A 162 29.44 -16.11 -15.50
N LYS A 163 28.76 -15.65 -16.56
CA LYS A 163 27.60 -14.75 -16.43
C LYS A 163 26.48 -15.36 -15.60
N LEU A 164 26.15 -16.63 -15.84
CA LEU A 164 25.14 -17.35 -15.08
C LEU A 164 25.53 -17.48 -13.59
N ASN A 165 26.77 -17.83 -13.30
CA ASN A 165 27.28 -17.94 -11.92
C ASN A 165 27.25 -16.59 -11.19
N ASN A 166 27.63 -15.50 -11.86
CA ASN A 166 27.54 -14.15 -11.29
C ASN A 166 26.08 -13.79 -10.97
N ASN A 167 25.14 -14.08 -11.86
CA ASN A 167 23.71 -13.86 -11.62
C ASN A 167 23.20 -14.70 -10.45
N ILE A 168 23.60 -15.98 -10.36
CA ILE A 168 23.25 -16.85 -9.23
C ILE A 168 23.76 -16.26 -7.91
N SER A 169 25.02 -15.80 -7.89
CA SER A 169 25.62 -15.18 -6.70
C SER A 169 24.89 -13.92 -6.28
N TYR A 170 24.57 -13.05 -7.25
CA TYR A 170 23.80 -11.82 -7.03
C TYR A 170 22.41 -12.14 -6.45
N LEU A 171 21.64 -13.00 -7.12
CA LEU A 171 20.29 -13.37 -6.68
C LEU A 171 20.29 -14.05 -5.30
N LYS A 172 21.33 -14.82 -4.98
CA LYS A 172 21.49 -15.42 -3.65
C LYS A 172 21.69 -14.36 -2.56
N SER A 173 22.48 -13.32 -2.83
CA SER A 173 22.69 -12.21 -1.90
C SER A 173 21.41 -11.37 -1.70
N GLU A 174 20.68 -11.10 -2.77
CA GLU A 174 19.42 -10.36 -2.73
C GLU A 174 18.36 -11.13 -1.93
N ASN A 175 18.24 -12.45 -2.14
CA ASN A 175 17.32 -13.30 -1.41
C ASN A 175 17.65 -13.35 0.10
N ALA A 176 18.94 -13.36 0.45
CA ALA A 176 19.38 -13.28 1.85
C ALA A 176 18.98 -11.93 2.49
N ASN A 177 19.11 -10.82 1.77
CA ASN A 177 18.70 -9.50 2.26
C ASN A 177 17.19 -9.41 2.47
N VAL A 178 16.39 -9.84 1.49
CA VAL A 178 14.93 -9.87 1.59
C VAL A 178 14.47 -10.73 2.76
N LYS A 179 15.11 -11.89 2.98
CA LYS A 179 14.80 -12.75 4.13
C LYS A 179 15.06 -12.02 5.46
N ASN A 180 16.18 -11.32 5.59
CA ASN A 180 16.50 -10.55 6.80
C ASN A 180 15.50 -9.41 7.03
N GLU A 181 15.08 -8.71 5.97
CA GLU A 181 14.05 -7.67 6.05
C GLU A 181 12.70 -8.23 6.49
N LEU A 182 12.33 -9.41 5.98
CA LEU A 182 11.10 -10.10 6.38
C LEU A 182 11.11 -10.48 7.85
N GLU A 183 12.24 -11.01 8.36
CA GLU A 183 12.42 -11.34 9.78
C GLU A 183 12.29 -10.08 10.67
N LEU A 184 12.92 -8.97 10.27
CA LEU A 184 12.80 -7.68 10.96
C LEU A 184 11.36 -7.15 10.97
N LEU A 185 10.66 -7.25 9.84
CA LEU A 185 9.28 -6.79 9.72
C LEU A 185 8.34 -7.65 10.58
N HIS A 186 8.55 -8.96 10.60
CA HIS A 186 7.81 -9.89 11.44
C HIS A 186 8.01 -9.56 12.93
N ALA A 187 9.24 -9.30 13.36
CA ALA A 187 9.53 -8.90 14.75
C ALA A 187 8.82 -7.58 15.13
N LYS A 188 8.81 -6.58 14.21
CA LYS A 188 8.05 -5.34 14.42
C LYS A 188 6.55 -5.58 14.51
N HIS A 189 6.00 -6.43 13.64
CA HIS A 189 4.59 -6.77 13.65
C HIS A 189 4.17 -7.42 14.98
N THR A 190 4.94 -8.38 15.48
CA THR A 190 4.69 -9.01 16.79
C THR A 190 4.67 -7.96 17.91
N ARG A 191 5.66 -7.06 17.95
CA ARG A 191 5.71 -6.01 18.97
C ARG A 191 4.48 -5.09 18.93
N VAL A 192 4.08 -4.65 17.74
CA VAL A 192 2.88 -3.79 17.59
C VAL A 192 1.61 -4.53 17.97
N ALA A 193 1.52 -5.83 17.68
CA ALA A 193 0.38 -6.65 18.09
C ALA A 193 0.28 -6.77 19.63
N ASP A 194 1.43 -6.92 20.30
CA ASP A 194 1.50 -6.95 21.76
C ASP A 194 1.10 -5.60 22.38
N GLU A 195 1.62 -4.49 21.86
CA GLU A 195 1.26 -3.11 22.27
C GLU A 195 -0.25 -2.85 22.09
N LEU A 196 -0.83 -3.29 20.97
CA LEU A 196 -2.26 -3.16 20.70
C LEU A 196 -3.10 -3.96 21.71
N HIS A 197 -2.66 -5.16 22.07
CA HIS A 197 -3.32 -5.99 23.06
C HIS A 197 -3.29 -5.33 24.45
N GLU A 198 -2.16 -4.75 24.84
CA GLU A 198 -2.02 -4.01 26.10
C GLU A 198 -2.94 -2.80 26.16
N HIS A 199 -2.95 -1.94 25.15
CA HIS A 199 -3.85 -0.80 25.08
C HIS A 199 -5.33 -1.20 25.09
N LYS A 200 -5.69 -2.33 24.47
CA LYS A 200 -7.07 -2.84 24.51
C LYS A 200 -7.48 -3.21 25.94
N LYS A 201 -6.56 -3.80 26.73
CA LYS A 201 -6.79 -4.13 28.14
C LYS A 201 -6.91 -2.88 29.00
N GLU A 202 -6.06 -1.88 28.78
CA GLU A 202 -6.13 -0.58 29.44
C GLU A 202 -7.47 0.11 29.17
N ASN A 203 -7.89 0.17 27.91
CA ASN A 203 -9.18 0.75 27.52
C ASN A 203 -10.36 0.07 28.19
N SER A 204 -10.36 -1.27 28.28
CA SER A 204 -11.40 -2.01 29.02
C SER A 204 -11.45 -1.61 30.50
N THR A 205 -10.28 -1.40 31.11
CA THR A 205 -10.17 -0.98 32.52
C THR A 205 -10.65 0.45 32.73
N LEU A 206 -10.30 1.36 31.82
CA LEU A 206 -10.77 2.74 31.83
C LEU A 206 -12.28 2.82 31.63
N LEU A 207 -12.84 2.02 30.71
CA LEU A 207 -14.29 1.96 30.49
C LEU A 207 -15.04 1.58 31.77
N LYS A 208 -14.55 0.57 32.50
CA LYS A 208 -15.12 0.17 33.80
C LYS A 208 -15.04 1.29 34.84
N ARG A 209 -13.93 2.03 34.87
CA ARG A 209 -13.79 3.20 35.77
C ARG A 209 -14.79 4.30 35.43
N VAL A 210 -14.98 4.60 34.15
CA VAL A 210 -15.98 5.57 33.69
C VAL A 210 -17.38 5.15 34.13
N GLN A 211 -17.75 3.89 33.95
CA GLN A 211 -19.04 3.35 34.42
C GLN A 211 -19.22 3.51 35.93
N ASN A 212 -18.19 3.20 36.72
CA ASN A 212 -18.25 3.36 38.17
C ASN A 212 -18.43 4.83 38.59
N TYR A 213 -17.72 5.75 37.94
CA TYR A 213 -17.88 7.19 38.20
C TYR A 213 -19.26 7.70 37.79
N GLN A 214 -19.82 7.20 36.68
CA GLN A 214 -21.17 7.52 36.24
C GLN A 214 -22.20 7.12 37.31
N SER A 215 -22.13 5.89 37.82
CA SER A 215 -23.05 5.43 38.88
C SER A 215 -22.87 6.21 40.19
N ALA A 216 -21.63 6.56 40.56
CA ALA A 216 -21.39 7.38 41.74
C ALA A 216 -21.98 8.79 41.60
N TYR A 217 -21.88 9.39 40.40
CA TYR A 217 -22.48 10.68 40.08
C TYR A 217 -24.01 10.65 40.17
N GLU A 218 -24.65 9.61 39.61
CA GLU A 218 -26.10 9.41 39.69
C GLU A 218 -26.59 9.29 41.15
N ASN A 219 -25.85 8.55 41.98
CA ASN A 219 -26.15 8.42 43.41
C ASN A 219 -26.05 9.76 44.14
N LEU A 220 -24.98 10.52 43.92
CA LEU A 220 -24.80 11.86 44.49
C LEU A 220 -25.91 12.81 44.05
N GLN A 221 -26.32 12.73 42.79
CA GLN A 221 -27.42 13.55 42.26
C GLN A 221 -28.75 13.22 42.96
N SER A 222 -29.01 11.94 43.22
CA SER A 222 -30.17 11.50 44.00
C SER A 222 -30.13 12.01 45.43
N GLU A 223 -28.96 11.96 46.08
CA GLU A 223 -28.77 12.43 47.45
C GLU A 223 -28.97 13.96 47.56
N ILE A 224 -28.45 14.72 46.59
CA ILE A 224 -28.70 16.17 46.48
C ILE A 224 -30.20 16.45 46.33
N SER A 225 -30.92 15.68 45.52
CA SER A 225 -32.38 15.83 45.36
C SER A 225 -33.10 15.61 46.68
N GLN A 226 -32.78 14.53 47.40
CA GLN A 226 -33.38 14.23 48.71
C GLN A 226 -33.11 15.34 49.74
N MET A 227 -31.86 15.80 49.84
CA MET A 227 -31.52 16.90 50.75
C MET A 227 -32.25 18.21 50.37
N THR A 228 -32.47 18.45 49.07
CA THR A 228 -33.22 19.61 48.61
C THR A 228 -34.68 19.54 49.05
N ASP A 229 -35.32 18.39 48.89
CA ASP A 229 -36.70 18.15 49.33
C ASP A 229 -36.84 18.28 50.86
N GLU A 230 -35.89 17.72 51.62
CA GLU A 230 -35.84 17.87 53.08
C GLU A 230 -35.72 19.34 53.50
N LEU A 231 -34.83 20.10 52.84
CA LEU A 231 -34.64 21.51 53.11
C LEU A 231 -35.91 22.33 52.84
N GLU A 232 -36.63 22.03 51.76
CA GLU A 232 -37.93 22.66 51.47
C GLU A 232 -38.98 22.34 52.54
N SER A 233 -39.04 21.08 53.00
CA SER A 233 -39.92 20.66 54.09
C SER A 233 -39.61 21.40 55.39
N TYR A 234 -38.33 21.47 55.78
CA TYR A 234 -37.90 22.23 56.96
C TYR A 234 -38.24 23.71 56.86
N LYS A 235 -38.07 24.32 55.69
CA LYS A 235 -38.45 25.72 55.44
C LYS A 235 -39.96 25.92 55.58
N GLY A 236 -40.78 24.98 55.08
CA GLY A 236 -42.23 24.98 55.28
C GLY A 236 -42.62 24.92 56.76
N ASN A 237 -42.04 23.99 57.51
CA ASN A 237 -42.27 23.85 58.96
C ASN A 237 -41.83 25.10 59.75
N ALA A 238 -40.71 25.72 59.37
CA ALA A 238 -40.23 26.95 59.98
C ALA A 238 -41.21 28.11 59.74
N ASN A 239 -41.77 28.23 58.53
CA ASN A 239 -42.79 29.23 58.22
C ASN A 239 -44.07 29.00 59.03
N GLU A 240 -44.56 27.77 59.13
CA GLU A 240 -45.75 27.46 59.93
C GLU A 240 -45.53 27.79 61.42
N THR A 241 -44.35 27.47 61.94
CA THR A 241 -43.95 27.79 63.32
C THR A 241 -43.91 29.31 63.53
N LYS A 242 -43.39 30.06 62.56
CA LYS A 242 -43.38 31.53 62.57
C LYS A 242 -44.78 32.11 62.56
N GLU A 243 -45.69 31.58 61.76
CA GLU A 243 -47.10 32.00 61.74
C GLU A 243 -47.79 31.72 63.09
N LYS A 244 -47.58 30.54 63.67
CA LYS A 244 -48.07 30.21 65.02
C LYS A 244 -47.53 31.18 66.06
N PHE A 245 -46.23 31.48 66.01
CA PHE A 245 -45.60 32.45 66.91
C PHE A 245 -46.23 33.84 66.79
N ASN A 246 -46.40 34.36 65.57
CA ASN A 246 -47.06 35.65 65.33
C ASN A 246 -48.49 35.67 65.91
N LYS A 247 -49.25 34.59 65.72
CA LYS A 247 -50.60 34.46 66.29
C LYS A 247 -50.60 34.45 67.82
N TYR A 248 -49.62 33.80 68.44
CA TYR A 248 -49.46 33.83 69.90
C TYR A 248 -49.05 35.22 70.39
N ASP A 249 -48.18 35.91 69.68
CA ASP A 249 -47.75 37.28 70.00
C ASP A 249 -48.91 38.27 69.92
N GLU A 250 -49.75 38.17 68.87
CA GLU A 250 -51.00 38.94 68.75
C GLU A 250 -51.93 38.68 69.94
N LYS A 251 -52.16 37.41 70.32
CA LYS A 251 -52.95 37.07 71.50
C LYS A 251 -52.36 37.64 72.79
N LEU A 252 -51.03 37.57 72.96
CA LEU A 252 -50.34 38.12 74.12
C LEU A 252 -50.53 39.64 74.20
N SER A 253 -50.46 40.33 73.06
CA SER A 253 -50.70 41.77 72.97
C SER A 253 -52.15 42.14 73.34
N ASP A 254 -53.13 41.33 72.94
CA ASP A 254 -54.55 41.51 73.30
C ASP A 254 -54.77 41.29 74.80
N TYR A 255 -54.19 40.24 75.38
CA TYR A 255 -54.21 40.02 76.83
C TYR A 255 -53.56 41.17 77.59
N ARG A 256 -52.42 41.69 77.12
CA ARG A 256 -51.76 42.84 77.74
C ARG A 256 -52.67 44.08 77.74
N ARG A 257 -53.33 44.38 76.61
CA ARG A 257 -54.31 45.48 76.52
C ARG A 257 -55.46 45.30 77.49
N LYS A 258 -55.98 44.07 77.65
CA LYS A 258 -57.05 43.77 78.61
C LYS A 258 -56.61 44.01 80.07
N VAL A 259 -55.40 43.57 80.41
CA VAL A 259 -54.82 43.82 81.75
C VAL A 259 -54.61 45.31 81.99
N ASP A 260 -54.06 46.05 81.02
CA ASP A 260 -53.87 47.50 81.12
C ASP A 260 -55.21 48.23 81.26
N PHE A 261 -56.24 47.82 80.51
CA PHE A 261 -57.59 48.35 80.65
C PHE A 261 -58.17 48.10 82.05
N GLN A 262 -58.02 46.89 82.59
CA GLN A 262 -58.45 46.57 83.95
C GLN A 262 -57.69 47.38 85.00
N LYS A 263 -56.36 47.52 84.84
CA LYS A 263 -55.50 48.31 85.72
C LYS A 263 -55.88 49.79 85.70
N ASN A 264 -56.13 50.35 84.52
CA ASN A 264 -56.61 51.72 84.36
C ASN A 264 -58.03 51.90 84.93
N GLY A 265 -58.91 50.90 84.75
CA GLY A 265 -60.22 50.86 85.39
C GLY A 265 -60.12 50.88 86.92
N LEU A 266 -59.23 50.07 87.50
CA LEU A 266 -58.90 50.08 88.92
C LEU A 266 -58.35 51.43 89.40
N TYR A 267 -57.45 52.05 88.64
CA TYR A 267 -56.94 53.38 88.95
C TYR A 267 -58.04 54.44 88.91
N ALA A 268 -58.93 54.41 87.92
CA ALA A 268 -60.08 55.32 87.86
C ALA A 268 -61.02 55.12 89.06
N LEU A 269 -61.27 53.87 89.46
CA LEU A 269 -62.10 53.55 90.62
C LEU A 269 -61.46 54.02 91.92
N ALA A 270 -60.16 53.81 92.09
CA ALA A 270 -59.38 54.34 93.22
C ALA A 270 -59.40 55.87 93.25
N PHE A 271 -59.27 56.52 92.09
CA PHE A 271 -59.35 57.98 91.97
C PHE A 271 -60.74 58.51 92.36
N ILE A 272 -61.82 57.84 91.95
CA ILE A 272 -63.19 58.16 92.37
C ILE A 272 -63.34 58.02 93.89
N ILE A 273 -62.83 56.94 94.48
CA ILE A 273 -62.87 56.72 95.94
C ILE A 273 -62.10 57.83 96.67
N ILE A 274 -60.90 58.17 96.20
CA ILE A 274 -60.08 59.26 96.78
C ILE A 274 -60.82 60.60 96.67
N LEU A 275 -61.41 60.93 95.51
CA LEU A 275 -62.25 62.11 95.36
C LEU A 275 -63.41 62.10 96.35
N PHE A 276 -64.07 60.95 96.55
CA PHE A 276 -65.15 60.79 97.52
C PHE A 276 -64.68 61.03 98.95
N LEU A 277 -63.50 60.51 99.33
CA LEU A 277 -62.91 60.66 100.67
C LEU A 277 -62.39 62.07 100.95
N ILE A 278 -61.89 62.79 99.94
CA ILE A 278 -61.39 64.17 100.08
C ILE A 278 -62.51 65.21 99.93
N SER A 279 -63.62 64.86 99.27
CA SER A 279 -64.77 65.76 99.09
C SER A 279 -65.28 66.44 100.38
N PRO A 280 -65.29 65.79 101.57
CA PRO A 280 -65.73 66.42 102.82
C PRO A 280 -64.77 67.52 103.31
N LEU A 281 -63.52 67.47 102.87
CA LEU A 281 -62.47 68.43 103.23
C LEU A 281 -62.47 69.66 102.31
N LEU A 282 -62.68 69.45 101.00
CA LEU A 282 -62.64 70.52 99.99
C LEU A 282 -63.96 71.31 99.91
N THR A 283 -65.11 70.66 100.10
CA THR A 283 -66.43 71.30 99.95
C THR A 283 -67.43 70.90 101.04
N PRO A 284 -67.14 71.18 102.33
CA PRO A 284 -67.87 70.65 103.49
C PRO A 284 -69.40 70.88 103.48
N LYS A 285 -69.88 72.00 102.90
CA LYS A 285 -71.31 72.32 102.83
C LYS A 285 -72.10 71.50 101.78
N VAL A 286 -71.46 71.13 100.67
CA VAL A 286 -72.12 70.35 99.58
C VAL A 286 -72.12 68.86 99.92
N THR A 287 -71.03 68.35 100.49
CA THR A 287 -70.96 66.97 100.97
C THR A 287 -72.00 66.66 102.02
N ALA A 288 -72.31 67.58 102.93
CA ALA A 288 -73.36 67.39 103.91
C ALA A 288 -74.75 67.22 103.27
N GLN A 289 -75.04 67.92 102.17
CA GLN A 289 -76.30 67.76 101.42
C GLN A 289 -76.35 66.46 100.61
N VAL A 290 -75.25 66.07 99.95
CA VAL A 290 -75.18 64.83 99.17
C VAL A 290 -75.23 63.60 100.07
N LEU A 291 -74.53 63.57 101.20
CA LEU A 291 -74.62 62.48 102.18
C LEU A 291 -76.02 62.37 102.79
N ASN A 292 -76.71 63.49 103.07
CA ASN A 292 -78.10 63.43 103.56
C ASN A 292 -79.06 62.91 102.49
N SER A 293 -78.83 63.26 101.21
CA SER A 293 -79.61 62.77 100.06
C SER A 293 -79.35 61.28 99.77
N TRP A 294 -78.10 60.82 99.89
CA TRP A 294 -77.74 59.41 99.77
C TRP A 294 -78.27 58.59 100.94
N TYR A 295 -78.20 59.10 102.16
CA TYR A 295 -78.72 58.42 103.35
C TYR A 295 -80.25 58.27 103.29
N THR A 296 -80.97 59.31 102.84
CA THR A 296 -82.42 59.20 102.58
C THR A 296 -82.75 58.28 101.40
N SER A 297 -81.94 58.26 100.35
CA SER A 297 -82.13 57.34 99.21
C SER A 297 -81.82 55.87 99.55
N LEU A 298 -80.81 55.60 100.39
CA LEU A 298 -80.52 54.25 100.89
C LEU A 298 -81.60 53.75 101.86
N ILE A 299 -82.20 54.64 102.64
CA ILE A 299 -83.39 54.32 103.44
C ILE A 299 -84.58 53.97 102.54
N ASN A 300 -84.76 54.66 101.40
CA ASN A 300 -85.78 54.32 100.41
C ASN A 300 -85.47 53.03 99.62
N LEU A 301 -84.20 52.74 99.30
CA LEU A 301 -83.79 51.51 98.62
C LEU A 301 -83.96 50.26 99.51
N ARG A 302 -83.82 50.41 100.83
CA ARG A 302 -84.15 49.35 101.78
C ARG A 302 -85.65 49.01 101.81
N GLN A 303 -86.51 49.96 101.44
CA GLN A 303 -87.96 49.73 101.30
C GLN A 303 -88.36 49.11 99.95
N LEU A 304 -87.42 48.90 99.02
CA LEU A 304 -87.63 48.24 97.72
C LEU A 304 -87.04 46.82 97.63
N PHE A 305 -86.36 46.36 98.69
CA PHE A 305 -85.92 44.97 98.86
C PHE A 305 -86.53 44.31 100.10
N SER A 306 -87.63 44.90 100.59
CA SER A 306 -88.92 44.20 100.69
C SER A 306 -89.74 44.53 99.47
#